data_AF-A0A7X6TNR8-F1
#
_entry.id   AF-A0A7X6TNR8-F1
#
_cell.length_a   1.000
_cell.length_b   1.000
_cell.length_c   1.000
_cell.angle_alpha   90.00
_cell.angle_beta   90.00
_cell.angle_gamma   90.00
#
_symmetry.space_group_name_H-M   'P 1'
#
loop_
_entity.id
_entity.type
_entity.pdbx_description
1 polymer ?
#
loop_
_entity_poly.entity_id
_entity_poly.type
_entity_poly.pdbx_seq_one_letter_code
_entity_poly.pdbx_strand_id
1 'polypeptide(L)'
;MEVIGYFKTESYTSSYLVSEEFMSVNADLSGDYYYVESKTAYQKPTDEKYQFAITKTEYTQNQIENLLSDFYSYNYEMTNNIYKQLTIYLMLIEALETAFLSTGIVFSIFAALMLLNFIASSISSKTKEIGILRAIGARGNDLFKIFFSEAGVVAALCAGLGIVVSALICWRLNVVMARDVGIQLLNFGILNILSIILGSLVIASIGTFLPVWRASRRSPVDSIRTL
;
A
#
# COMPACT_ATOMS: atom_id res chain seq x y z
N MET A 1 -16.70 33.91 5.03
CA MET A 1 -15.38 33.74 5.66
C MET A 1 -15.27 34.78 6.75
N GLU A 2 -15.16 34.34 8.00
CA GLU A 2 -14.80 35.24 9.09
C GLU A 2 -13.27 35.30 9.15
N VAL A 3 -12.72 36.49 8.90
CA VAL A 3 -11.28 36.71 8.94
C VAL A 3 -10.90 36.94 10.39
N ILE A 4 -10.11 36.03 10.93
CA ILE A 4 -9.82 35.94 12.37
C ILE A 4 -8.45 36.53 12.68
N GLY A 5 -7.63 36.79 11.66
CA GLY A 5 -6.42 37.57 11.87
C GLY A 5 -5.72 37.98 10.58
N TYR A 6 -4.87 38.98 10.73
CA TYR A 6 -4.04 39.53 9.68
C TYR A 6 -2.57 39.55 10.11
N PHE A 7 -1.66 39.37 9.15
CA PHE A 7 -0.22 39.46 9.37
C PHE A 7 0.30 40.79 8.81
N LYS A 8 0.88 41.62 9.68
CA LYS A 8 1.54 42.89 9.34
C LYS A 8 3.05 42.74 9.49
N THR A 9 3.80 43.10 8.45
CA THR A 9 5.27 43.15 8.50
C THR A 9 5.69 44.62 8.48
N GLU A 10 6.10 45.18 9.63
CA GLU A 10 6.84 46.45 9.67
C GLU A 10 8.29 46.18 10.03
N SER A 11 9.17 46.49 9.06
CA SER A 11 10.64 46.52 9.02
C SER A 11 11.48 45.54 9.87
N TYR A 12 11.18 45.27 11.15
CA TYR A 12 11.93 44.33 11.99
C TYR A 12 11.10 43.61 13.08
N THR A 13 9.77 43.78 13.10
CA THR A 13 8.89 43.12 14.08
C THR A 13 7.61 42.62 13.41
N SER A 14 7.40 41.30 13.45
CA SER A 14 6.15 40.66 13.05
C SER A 14 5.22 40.57 14.25
N SER A 15 4.12 41.33 14.24
CA SER A 15 3.08 41.24 15.27
C SER A 15 1.82 40.63 14.70
N TYR A 16 1.35 39.55 15.32
CA TYR A 16 0.07 38.94 15.00
C TYR A 16 -1.07 39.86 15.44
N LEU A 17 -2.02 40.14 14.57
CA LEU A 17 -3.26 40.84 14.90
C LEU A 17 -4.41 39.85 14.69
N VAL A 18 -4.69 39.02 15.72
CA VAL A 18 -5.70 37.95 15.69
C VAL A 18 -6.81 38.24 16.69
N SER A 19 -8.07 37.93 16.36
CA SER A 19 -9.23 38.26 17.20
C SER A 19 -9.45 37.34 18.40
N GLU A 20 -8.71 36.23 18.51
CA GLU A 20 -8.81 35.26 19.61
C GLU A 20 -7.44 34.66 19.96
N GLU A 21 -7.36 33.98 21.12
CA GLU A 21 -6.22 33.20 21.58
C GLU A 21 -5.67 32.35 20.42
N PHE A 22 -4.43 32.60 20.04
CA PHE A 22 -3.75 31.75 19.06
C PHE A 22 -2.42 31.27 19.64
N MET A 23 -2.13 30.01 19.34
CA MET A 23 -0.89 29.34 19.71
C MET A 23 0.11 29.56 18.57
N SER A 24 1.10 30.44 18.77
CA SER A 24 2.27 30.49 17.89
C SER A 24 3.28 29.43 18.34
N VAL A 25 3.74 28.62 17.40
CA VAL A 25 4.89 27.74 17.62
C VAL A 25 6.13 28.49 17.17
N ASN A 26 6.97 28.87 18.11
CA ASN A 26 8.26 29.49 17.83
C ASN A 26 9.35 28.45 18.06
N ALA A 27 10.40 28.50 17.26
CA ALA A 27 11.61 27.70 17.47
C ALA A 27 12.73 28.64 17.91
N ASP A 28 13.35 28.35 19.03
CA ASP A 28 14.59 29.06 19.41
C ASP A 28 15.74 28.63 18.49
N LEU A 29 16.83 29.40 18.51
CA LEU A 29 18.04 29.12 17.72
C LEU A 29 18.64 27.71 17.97
N SER A 30 18.25 27.06 19.06
CA SER A 30 18.62 25.68 19.41
C SER A 30 17.72 24.59 18.79
N GLY A 31 16.65 24.97 18.09
CA GLY A 31 15.70 24.03 17.47
C GLY A 31 14.60 23.51 18.41
N ASP A 32 14.56 23.95 19.66
CA ASP A 32 13.49 23.64 20.61
C ASP A 32 12.25 24.48 20.32
N TYR A 33 11.11 23.81 20.20
CA TYR A 33 9.82 24.45 19.94
C TYR A 33 9.14 24.85 21.25
N TYR A 34 8.72 26.11 21.36
CA TYR A 34 7.90 26.59 22.46
C TYR A 34 6.60 27.22 21.94
N TYR A 35 5.55 27.06 22.74
CA TYR A 35 4.22 27.59 22.44
C TYR A 35 4.05 28.93 23.15
N VAL A 36 3.71 29.98 22.41
CA VAL A 36 3.33 31.27 22.99
C VAL A 36 1.85 31.49 22.69
N GLU A 37 1.03 31.40 23.74
CA GLU A 37 -0.36 31.85 23.73
C GLU A 37 -0.37 33.37 23.70
N SER A 38 -0.82 33.94 22.57
CA SER A 38 -0.93 35.39 22.41
C SER A 38 -2.41 35.78 22.34
N LYS A 39 -2.85 36.64 23.27
CA LYS A 39 -4.13 37.35 23.20
C LYS A 39 -3.91 38.71 22.58
N THR A 40 -4.50 38.97 21.43
CA THR A 40 -4.42 40.28 20.77
C THR A 40 -5.79 40.94 20.76
N ALA A 41 -5.86 42.20 21.24
CA ALA A 41 -7.08 42.99 21.22
C ALA A 41 -7.32 43.49 19.78
N TYR A 42 -8.26 42.86 19.09
CA TYR A 42 -8.56 43.16 17.69
C TYR A 42 -9.16 44.56 17.50
N GLN A 43 -8.50 45.38 16.70
CA GLN A 43 -9.07 46.58 16.08
C GLN A 43 -8.71 46.56 14.59
N LYS A 44 -9.72 46.58 13.70
CA LYS A 44 -9.54 46.56 12.25
C LYS A 44 -8.96 47.90 11.76
N PRO A 45 -7.70 47.96 11.27
CA PRO A 45 -7.17 49.15 10.61
C PRO A 45 -7.74 49.24 9.18
N THR A 46 -8.25 50.41 8.81
CA THR A 46 -9.07 50.60 7.60
C THR A 46 -8.26 50.69 6.30
N ASP A 47 -6.92 50.79 6.33
CA ASP A 47 -6.15 51.17 5.13
C ASP A 47 -4.76 50.50 4.96
N GLU A 48 -4.53 49.33 5.58
CA GLU A 48 -3.21 48.65 5.52
C GLU A 48 -3.19 47.46 4.56
N LYS A 49 -2.06 47.27 3.85
CA LYS A 49 -1.82 46.12 2.96
C LYS A 49 -1.33 44.93 3.77
N TYR A 50 -2.07 43.83 3.74
CA TYR A 50 -1.71 42.59 4.45
C TYR A 50 -1.07 41.57 3.51
N GLN A 51 -0.09 40.83 4.01
CA GLN A 51 0.60 39.79 3.24
C GLN A 51 -0.14 38.45 3.26
N PHE A 52 -0.80 38.11 4.38
CA PHE A 52 -1.62 36.91 4.54
C PHE A 52 -2.83 37.19 5.45
N ALA A 53 -3.97 36.54 5.17
CA ALA A 53 -5.18 36.58 5.98
C ALA A 53 -5.52 35.17 6.48
N ILE A 54 -5.85 35.04 7.76
CA ILE A 54 -6.23 33.78 8.38
C ILE A 54 -7.75 33.75 8.51
N THR A 55 -8.39 32.76 7.91
CA THR A 55 -9.86 32.61 7.96
C THR A 55 -10.21 31.23 8.48
N LYS A 56 -11.20 31.15 9.38
CA LYS A 56 -11.86 29.86 9.68
C LYS A 56 -12.87 29.63 8.56
N THR A 57 -12.85 28.43 8.00
CA THR A 57 -13.69 28.06 6.87
C THR A 57 -14.12 26.62 7.02
N GLU A 58 -15.41 26.37 6.83
CA GLU A 58 -16.01 25.03 6.75
C GLU A 58 -15.94 24.45 5.34
N TYR A 59 -15.45 25.23 4.36
CA TYR A 59 -15.38 24.85 2.95
C TYR A 59 -14.12 24.03 2.61
N THR A 60 -14.28 23.07 1.69
CA THR A 60 -13.18 22.26 1.13
C THR A 60 -12.27 23.13 0.25
N GLN A 61 -10.97 22.79 0.14
CA GLN A 61 -9.98 23.51 -0.68
C GLN A 61 -10.50 23.86 -2.09
N ASN A 62 -11.09 22.89 -2.80
CA ASN A 62 -11.63 23.11 -4.14
C ASN A 62 -12.76 24.18 -4.19
N GLN A 63 -13.56 24.29 -3.13
CA GLN A 63 -14.62 25.30 -3.04
C GLN A 63 -14.04 26.69 -2.79
N ILE A 64 -12.98 26.78 -1.99
CA ILE A 64 -12.31 28.04 -1.72
C ILE A 64 -11.49 28.48 -2.95
N GLU A 65 -10.81 27.56 -3.63
CA GLU A 65 -10.10 27.84 -4.89
C GLU A 65 -11.07 28.36 -5.97
N ASN A 66 -12.26 27.78 -6.10
CA ASN A 66 -13.28 28.28 -7.02
C ASN A 66 -13.87 29.65 -6.60
N LEU A 67 -13.95 29.95 -5.31
CA LEU A 67 -14.39 31.26 -4.82
C LEU A 67 -13.30 32.34 -5.00
N LEU A 68 -12.03 31.93 -4.92
CA LEU A 68 -10.87 32.80 -5.11
C LEU A 68 -10.48 32.93 -6.59
N SER A 69 -10.90 31.99 -7.46
CA SER A 69 -10.65 32.08 -8.89
C SER A 69 -11.35 33.28 -9.53
N ASP A 70 -12.44 33.79 -8.96
CA ASP A 70 -13.08 35.02 -9.45
C ASP A 70 -12.23 36.29 -9.17
N PHE A 71 -11.26 36.22 -8.25
CA PHE A 71 -10.34 37.30 -7.90
C PHE A 71 -9.00 37.18 -8.65
N TYR A 72 -9.07 37.05 -9.97
CA TYR A 72 -7.97 36.77 -10.95
C TYR A 72 -6.73 37.70 -10.96
N SER A 73 -6.59 38.69 -10.06
CA SER A 73 -5.47 39.66 -10.13
C SER A 73 -4.27 39.36 -9.24
N TYR A 74 -4.36 38.37 -8.34
CA TYR A 74 -3.25 38.03 -7.44
C TYR A 74 -3.12 36.51 -7.28
N ASN A 75 -1.87 36.02 -7.31
CA ASN A 75 -1.56 34.61 -7.01
C ASN A 75 -1.72 34.40 -5.50
N TYR A 76 -2.84 33.83 -5.08
CA TYR A 76 -3.06 33.43 -3.70
C TYR A 76 -2.67 31.97 -3.53
N GLU A 77 -1.58 31.71 -2.83
CA GLU A 77 -1.23 30.36 -2.39
C GLU A 77 -1.83 30.11 -1.00
N MET A 78 -2.86 29.25 -0.94
CA MET A 78 -3.35 28.77 0.34
C MET A 78 -2.34 27.78 0.92
N THR A 79 -1.71 28.16 2.02
CA THR A 79 -0.83 27.25 2.77
C THR A 79 -1.43 26.95 4.13
N ASN A 80 -1.65 25.66 4.40
CA ASN A 80 -1.94 25.18 5.74
C ASN A 80 -0.95 24.06 6.06
N ASN A 81 -0.10 24.31 7.04
CA ASN A 81 1.00 23.40 7.39
C ASN A 81 0.50 22.03 7.86
N ILE A 82 -0.71 21.94 8.45
CA ILE A 82 -1.30 20.67 8.88
C ILE A 82 -1.71 19.84 7.65
N TYR A 83 -2.43 20.46 6.70
CA TYR A 83 -2.82 19.77 5.46
C TYR A 83 -1.60 19.40 4.61
N LYS A 84 -0.58 20.27 4.53
CA LYS A 84 0.64 19.96 3.77
C LYS A 84 1.38 18.75 4.34
N GLN A 85 1.48 18.63 5.67
CA GLN A 85 2.06 17.45 6.31
C GLN A 85 1.20 16.20 6.06
N LEU A 86 -0.12 16.31 6.21
CA LEU A 86 -1.04 15.19 5.97
C LEU A 86 -0.97 14.70 4.51
N THR A 87 -0.97 15.60 3.54
CA THR A 87 -0.86 15.27 2.11
C THR A 87 0.45 14.58 1.79
N ILE A 88 1.57 15.00 2.41
CA ILE A 88 2.86 14.32 2.23
C ILE A 88 2.80 12.88 2.77
N TYR A 89 2.19 12.66 3.95
CA TYR A 89 2.02 11.31 4.50
C TYR A 89 1.10 10.45 3.64
N LEU A 90 -0.02 10.98 3.16
CA LEU A 90 -0.95 10.27 2.29
C LEU A 90 -0.29 9.89 0.96
N MET A 91 0.44 10.81 0.33
CA MET A 91 1.17 10.54 -0.90
C MET A 91 2.24 9.45 -0.72
N LEU A 92 2.93 9.43 0.43
CA LEU A 92 3.89 8.39 0.76
C LEU A 92 3.21 7.02 0.93
N ILE A 93 2.07 6.97 1.63
CA ILE A 93 1.31 5.73 1.81
C ILE A 93 0.81 5.19 0.46
N GLU A 94 0.25 6.03 -0.40
CA GLU A 94 -0.22 5.64 -1.74
C GLU A 94 0.93 5.14 -2.63
N ALA A 95 2.09 5.81 -2.57
CA ALA A 95 3.27 5.38 -3.31
C ALA A 95 3.78 4.00 -2.84
N LEU A 96 3.77 3.73 -1.53
CA LEU A 96 4.15 2.43 -0.99
C LEU A 96 3.13 1.35 -1.34
N GLU A 97 1.83 1.64 -1.24
CA GLU A 97 0.77 0.69 -1.60
C GLU A 97 0.89 0.25 -3.06
N THR A 98 1.01 1.21 -3.98
CA THR A 98 1.14 0.94 -5.42
C THR A 98 2.43 0.19 -5.76
N ALA A 99 3.55 0.51 -5.09
CA ALA A 99 4.80 -0.22 -5.25
C ALA A 99 4.70 -1.68 -4.77
N PHE A 100 4.08 -1.94 -3.63
CA PHE A 100 3.90 -3.30 -3.12
C PHE A 100 2.90 -4.12 -3.94
N LEU A 101 1.80 -3.50 -4.40
CA LEU A 101 0.85 -4.18 -5.28
C LEU A 101 1.48 -4.58 -6.61
N SER A 102 2.18 -3.65 -7.26
CA SER A 102 2.82 -3.92 -8.56
C SER A 102 3.90 -5.01 -8.47
N THR A 103 4.78 -4.93 -7.48
CA THR A 103 5.80 -5.97 -7.23
C THR A 103 5.16 -7.31 -6.85
N GLY A 104 4.11 -7.31 -6.03
CA GLY A 104 3.36 -8.50 -5.66
C GLY A 104 2.76 -9.25 -6.86
N ILE A 105 2.20 -8.51 -7.83
CA ILE A 105 1.66 -9.11 -9.06
C ILE A 105 2.78 -9.76 -9.89
N VAL A 106 3.92 -9.09 -10.05
CA VAL A 106 5.07 -9.65 -10.80
C VAL A 106 5.57 -10.93 -10.15
N PHE A 107 5.75 -10.93 -8.82
CA PHE A 107 6.18 -12.13 -8.09
C PHE A 107 5.14 -13.24 -8.12
N SER A 108 3.84 -12.92 -8.11
CA SER A 108 2.76 -13.90 -8.25
C SER A 108 2.84 -14.64 -9.59
N ILE A 109 3.06 -13.92 -10.69
CA ILE A 109 3.27 -14.53 -12.01
C ILE A 109 4.52 -15.40 -12.02
N PHE A 110 5.61 -14.91 -11.43
CA PHE A 110 6.86 -15.66 -11.35
C PHE A 110 6.71 -16.95 -10.54
N ALA A 111 5.99 -16.90 -9.41
CA ALA A 111 5.67 -18.06 -8.59
C ALA A 111 4.82 -19.09 -9.36
N ALA A 112 3.82 -18.64 -10.13
CA ALA A 112 3.04 -19.51 -11.00
C ALA A 112 3.93 -20.23 -12.03
N LEU A 113 4.85 -19.51 -12.68
CA LEU A 113 5.80 -20.07 -13.65
C LEU A 113 6.79 -21.07 -13.01
N MET A 114 7.28 -20.76 -11.81
CA MET A 114 8.12 -21.71 -11.06
C MET A 114 7.36 -23.00 -10.73
N LEU A 115 6.12 -22.87 -10.25
CA LEU A 115 5.29 -24.04 -9.95
C LEU A 115 4.97 -24.84 -11.22
N LEU A 116 4.68 -24.17 -12.33
CA LEU A 116 4.48 -24.80 -13.64
C LEU A 116 5.66 -25.70 -14.02
N ASN A 117 6.88 -25.17 -13.90
CA ASN A 117 8.10 -25.90 -14.22
C ASN A 117 8.36 -27.04 -13.24
N PHE A 118 8.09 -26.84 -11.96
CA PHE A 118 8.22 -27.87 -10.94
C PHE A 118 7.29 -29.06 -11.21
N ILE A 119 5.99 -28.80 -11.44
CA ILE A 119 5.01 -29.86 -11.73
C ILE A 119 5.32 -30.55 -13.06
N ALA A 120 5.72 -29.80 -14.10
CA ALA A 120 6.13 -30.39 -15.36
C ALA A 120 7.34 -31.34 -15.19
N SER A 121 8.32 -30.95 -14.38
CA SER A 121 9.48 -31.78 -14.04
C SER A 121 9.09 -33.02 -13.23
N SER A 122 8.22 -32.88 -12.22
CA SER A 122 7.70 -33.99 -11.41
C SER A 122 6.95 -35.03 -12.27
N ILE A 123 6.14 -34.58 -13.23
CA ILE A 123 5.47 -35.49 -14.18
C ILE A 123 6.49 -36.25 -15.04
N SER A 124 7.54 -35.57 -15.51
CA SER A 124 8.57 -36.18 -16.35
C SER A 124 9.39 -37.25 -15.61
N SER A 125 9.69 -37.03 -14.32
CA SER A 125 10.42 -38.00 -13.49
C SER A 125 9.57 -39.22 -13.11
N LYS A 126 8.24 -39.06 -13.04
CA LYS A 126 7.27 -40.12 -12.70
C LYS A 126 6.64 -40.81 -13.92
N THR A 127 7.21 -40.66 -15.11
CA THR A 127 6.67 -41.24 -16.35
C THR A 127 6.45 -42.76 -16.29
N LYS A 128 7.38 -43.52 -15.69
CA LYS A 128 7.24 -44.98 -15.51
C LYS A 128 6.04 -45.34 -14.62
N GLU A 129 5.87 -44.64 -13.49
CA GLU A 129 4.76 -44.86 -12.56
C GLU A 129 3.41 -44.58 -13.24
N ILE A 130 3.32 -43.48 -14.02
CA ILE A 130 2.12 -43.11 -14.80
C ILE A 130 1.80 -44.19 -15.85
N GLY A 131 2.81 -44.76 -16.49
CA GLY A 131 2.66 -45.85 -17.46
C GLY A 131 2.06 -47.11 -16.84
N ILE A 132 2.54 -47.50 -15.65
CA ILE A 132 1.99 -48.63 -14.88
C ILE A 132 0.54 -48.34 -14.47
N LEU A 133 0.25 -47.14 -13.97
CA LEU A 133 -1.11 -46.74 -13.58
C LEU A 133 -2.10 -46.83 -14.75
N ARG A 134 -1.68 -46.37 -15.94
CA ARG A 134 -2.50 -46.45 -17.16
C ARG A 134 -2.68 -47.89 -17.64
N ALA A 135 -1.69 -48.76 -17.47
CA ALA A 135 -1.82 -50.18 -17.83
C ALA A 135 -2.84 -50.93 -16.96
N ILE A 136 -3.02 -50.49 -15.70
CA ILE A 136 -4.03 -51.03 -14.77
C ILE A 136 -5.42 -50.36 -14.98
N GLY A 137 -5.52 -49.37 -15.88
CA GLY A 137 -6.78 -48.74 -16.28
C GLY A 137 -7.07 -47.36 -15.65
N ALA A 138 -6.09 -46.72 -15.02
CA ALA A 138 -6.26 -45.37 -14.48
C ALA A 138 -6.60 -44.36 -15.59
N ARG A 139 -7.64 -43.52 -15.36
CA ARG A 139 -8.07 -42.52 -16.32
C ARG A 139 -7.21 -41.27 -16.22
N GLY A 140 -7.18 -40.46 -17.29
CA GLY A 140 -6.47 -39.17 -17.29
C GLY A 140 -6.92 -38.21 -16.18
N ASN A 141 -8.17 -38.35 -15.70
CA ASN A 141 -8.72 -37.54 -14.61
C ASN A 141 -8.20 -37.98 -13.23
N ASP A 142 -7.83 -39.25 -13.06
CA ASP A 142 -7.25 -39.74 -11.81
C ASP A 142 -5.81 -39.22 -11.64
N LEU A 143 -5.07 -39.22 -12.74
CA LEU A 143 -3.76 -38.57 -12.84
C LEU A 143 -3.87 -37.07 -12.53
N PHE A 144 -4.89 -36.38 -13.07
CA PHE A 144 -5.11 -34.97 -12.78
C PHE A 144 -5.28 -34.71 -11.29
N LYS A 145 -6.10 -35.51 -10.59
CA LYS A 145 -6.34 -35.37 -9.15
C LYS A 145 -5.09 -35.58 -8.31
N ILE A 146 -4.22 -36.53 -8.69
CA ILE A 146 -2.97 -36.81 -7.98
C ILE A 146 -2.02 -35.61 -8.07
N PHE A 147 -1.78 -35.09 -9.28
CA PHE A 147 -0.87 -33.95 -9.44
C PHE A 147 -1.46 -32.65 -8.87
N PHE A 148 -2.79 -32.49 -8.94
CA PHE A 148 -3.45 -31.35 -8.31
C PHE A 148 -3.36 -31.39 -6.79
N SER A 149 -3.47 -32.56 -6.16
CA SER A 149 -3.29 -32.69 -4.71
C SER A 149 -1.84 -32.49 -4.29
N GLU A 150 -0.87 -32.99 -5.07
CA GLU A 150 0.56 -32.75 -4.85
C GLU A 150 0.86 -31.24 -4.87
N ALA A 151 0.39 -30.53 -5.89
CA ALA A 151 0.53 -29.08 -5.98
C ALA A 151 -0.17 -28.36 -4.82
N GLY A 152 -1.37 -28.81 -4.43
CA GLY A 152 -2.10 -28.25 -3.30
C GLY A 152 -1.37 -28.38 -1.97
N VAL A 153 -0.72 -29.53 -1.71
CA VAL A 153 0.10 -29.74 -0.51
C VAL A 153 1.31 -28.82 -0.50
N VAL A 154 2.02 -28.69 -1.63
CA VAL A 154 3.15 -27.77 -1.75
C VAL A 154 2.70 -26.32 -1.53
N ALA A 155 1.58 -25.91 -2.14
CA ALA A 155 1.01 -24.58 -1.95
C ALA A 155 0.63 -24.30 -0.50
N ALA A 156 0.01 -25.26 0.20
CA ALA A 156 -0.36 -25.13 1.60
C ALA A 156 0.87 -24.95 2.51
N LEU A 157 1.95 -25.70 2.27
CA LEU A 157 3.20 -25.55 3.00
C LEU A 157 3.84 -24.17 2.76
N CYS A 158 3.90 -23.73 1.51
CA CYS A 158 4.42 -22.40 1.16
C CYS A 158 3.57 -21.28 1.76
N ALA A 159 2.24 -21.40 1.74
CA ALA A 159 1.33 -20.42 2.33
C ALA A 159 1.53 -20.32 3.85
N GLY A 160 1.62 -21.46 4.55
CA GLY A 160 1.88 -21.50 5.99
C GLY A 160 3.19 -20.82 6.36
N LEU A 161 4.28 -21.17 5.67
CA LEU A 161 5.59 -20.54 5.89
C LEU A 161 5.59 -19.05 5.53
N GLY A 162 4.93 -18.69 4.43
CA GLY A 162 4.79 -17.31 3.98
C GLY A 162 4.08 -16.44 5.01
N ILE A 163 2.98 -16.92 5.60
CA ILE A 163 2.24 -16.20 6.65
C ILE A 163 3.15 -15.96 7.87
N VAL A 164 3.86 -16.98 8.35
CA VAL A 164 4.74 -16.87 9.52
C VAL A 164 5.86 -15.85 9.27
N VAL A 165 6.54 -15.96 8.12
CA VAL A 165 7.65 -15.06 7.76
C VAL A 165 7.14 -13.63 7.60
N SER A 166 5.99 -13.44 6.95
CA SER A 166 5.39 -12.13 6.74
C SER A 166 4.96 -11.48 8.06
N ALA A 167 4.39 -12.26 8.98
CA ALA A 167 4.02 -11.79 10.32
C ALA A 167 5.26 -11.37 11.13
N LEU A 168 6.35 -12.13 11.06
CA LEU A 168 7.61 -11.77 11.73
C LEU A 168 8.22 -10.49 11.17
N ILE A 169 8.25 -10.33 9.85
CA ILE A 169 8.76 -9.12 9.19
C ILE A 169 7.87 -7.92 9.52
N CYS A 170 6.55 -8.08 9.46
CA CYS A 170 5.58 -7.05 9.82
C CYS A 170 5.78 -6.57 11.26
N TRP A 171 5.93 -7.51 12.21
CA TRP A 171 6.20 -7.18 13.60
C TRP A 171 7.50 -6.40 13.77
N ARG A 172 8.58 -6.82 13.10
CA ARG A 172 9.87 -6.11 13.16
C ARG A 172 9.79 -4.72 12.55
N LEU A 173 9.13 -4.56 11.41
CA LEU A 173 8.93 -3.24 10.77
C LEU A 173 8.10 -2.32 11.66
N ASN A 174 7.04 -2.82 12.29
CA ASN A 174 6.22 -2.04 13.23
C ASN A 174 7.03 -1.57 14.44
N VAL A 175 7.93 -2.39 14.99
CA VAL A 175 8.78 -1.97 16.12
C VAL A 175 9.73 -0.83 15.73
N VAL A 176 10.32 -0.91 14.52
CA VAL A 176 11.21 0.15 14.02
C VAL A 176 10.42 1.43 13.74
N MET A 177 9.31 1.33 13.03
CA MET A 177 8.46 2.47 12.67
C MET A 177 7.82 3.14 13.89
N ALA A 178 7.41 2.36 14.89
CA ALA A 178 6.89 2.91 16.15
C ALA A 178 7.95 3.70 16.93
N ARG A 179 9.23 3.37 16.78
CA ARG A 179 10.33 4.09 17.43
C ARG A 179 10.63 5.44 16.77
N ASP A 180 10.60 5.48 15.43
CA ASP A 180 11.03 6.66 14.67
C ASP A 180 9.87 7.61 14.31
N VAL A 181 8.66 7.07 14.09
CA VAL A 181 7.50 7.81 13.56
C VAL A 181 6.31 7.79 14.53
N GLY A 182 6.32 6.93 15.55
CA GLY A 182 5.24 6.84 16.55
C GLY A 182 3.91 6.27 16.02
N ILE A 183 3.88 5.74 14.78
CA ILE A 183 2.68 5.24 14.11
C ILE A 183 2.85 3.76 13.74
N GLN A 184 1.86 2.94 14.06
CA GLN A 184 1.76 1.55 13.61
C GLN A 184 1.01 1.49 12.28
N LEU A 185 1.75 1.41 11.17
CA LEU A 185 1.18 1.46 9.83
C LEU A 185 0.72 0.08 9.31
N LEU A 186 1.34 -1.02 9.76
CA LEU A 186 1.07 -2.35 9.23
C LEU A 186 0.20 -3.18 10.20
N ASN A 187 -1.10 -3.20 9.98
CA ASN A 187 -2.01 -4.08 10.71
C ASN A 187 -2.12 -5.44 9.99
N PHE A 188 -1.60 -6.50 10.63
CA PHE A 188 -1.72 -7.87 10.13
C PHE A 188 -3.07 -8.48 10.56
N GLY A 189 -4.14 -8.05 9.91
CA GLY A 189 -5.51 -8.49 10.22
C GLY A 189 -5.88 -9.85 9.61
N ILE A 190 -7.00 -10.42 10.08
CA ILE A 190 -7.53 -11.71 9.61
C ILE A 190 -7.82 -11.72 8.10
N LEU A 191 -8.20 -10.55 7.55
CA LEU A 191 -8.48 -10.36 6.12
C LEU A 191 -7.21 -10.54 5.27
N ASN A 192 -6.05 -10.11 5.76
CA ASN A 192 -4.78 -10.25 5.06
C ASN A 192 -4.33 -11.72 5.03
N ILE A 193 -4.56 -12.45 6.11
CA ILE A 193 -4.29 -13.90 6.15
C ILE A 193 -5.19 -14.62 5.15
N LEU A 194 -6.48 -14.28 5.12
CA LEU A 194 -7.43 -14.87 4.19
C LEU A 194 -7.07 -14.57 2.73
N SER A 195 -6.64 -13.34 2.43
CA SER A 195 -6.22 -12.96 1.07
C SER A 195 -4.95 -13.70 0.63
N ILE A 196 -3.99 -13.92 1.53
CA ILE A 196 -2.78 -14.73 1.25
C ILE A 196 -3.17 -16.18 0.93
N ILE A 197 -4.06 -16.78 1.74
CA ILE A 197 -4.50 -18.16 1.52
C ILE A 197 -5.22 -18.28 0.17
N LEU A 198 -6.19 -17.40 -0.10
CA LEU A 198 -6.92 -17.40 -1.37
C LEU A 198 -6.00 -17.13 -2.56
N GLY A 199 -5.10 -16.16 -2.45
CA GLY A 199 -4.11 -15.83 -3.48
C GLY A 199 -3.20 -17.02 -3.81
N SER A 200 -2.69 -17.70 -2.77
CA SER A 200 -1.84 -18.89 -2.94
C SER A 200 -2.58 -20.04 -3.64
N LEU A 201 -3.86 -20.24 -3.32
CA LEU A 201 -4.70 -21.27 -3.94
C LEU A 201 -4.95 -20.97 -5.42
N VAL A 202 -5.20 -19.69 -5.76
CA VAL A 202 -5.39 -19.24 -7.14
C VAL A 202 -4.11 -19.45 -7.95
N ILE A 203 -2.96 -19.01 -7.42
CA ILE A 203 -1.65 -19.19 -8.07
C ILE A 203 -1.35 -20.67 -8.28
N ALA A 204 -1.60 -21.51 -7.27
CA ALA A 204 -1.38 -22.95 -7.35
C ALA A 204 -2.27 -23.60 -8.42
N SER A 205 -3.53 -23.19 -8.48
CA SER A 205 -4.49 -23.70 -9.47
C SER A 205 -4.07 -23.32 -10.88
N ILE A 206 -3.74 -22.05 -11.13
CA ILE A 206 -3.27 -21.57 -12.44
C ILE A 206 -1.96 -22.26 -12.84
N GLY A 207 -1.02 -22.33 -11.90
CA GLY A 207 0.30 -22.92 -12.11
C GLY A 207 0.28 -24.45 -12.30
N THR A 208 -0.80 -25.12 -11.94
CA THR A 208 -0.92 -26.59 -12.12
C THR A 208 -1.80 -26.95 -13.31
N PHE A 209 -2.75 -26.10 -13.67
CA PHE A 209 -3.74 -26.39 -14.70
C PHE A 209 -3.12 -26.73 -16.06
N LEU A 210 -2.18 -25.90 -16.54
CA LEU A 210 -1.53 -26.06 -17.85
C LEU A 210 -0.75 -27.38 -18.03
N PRO A 211 0.20 -27.75 -17.15
CA PRO A 211 1.03 -28.94 -17.32
C PRO A 211 0.19 -30.21 -17.12
N VAL A 212 -0.73 -30.22 -16.17
CA VAL A 212 -1.57 -31.39 -15.89
C VAL A 212 -2.58 -31.62 -17.02
N TRP A 213 -3.14 -30.54 -17.59
CA TRP A 213 -3.99 -30.66 -18.79
C TRP A 213 -3.20 -31.22 -19.98
N ARG A 214 -1.97 -30.73 -20.22
CA ARG A 214 -1.10 -31.29 -21.27
C ARG A 214 -0.75 -32.75 -21.02
N ALA A 215 -0.42 -33.13 -19.78
CA ALA A 215 -0.05 -34.50 -19.42
C ALA A 215 -1.21 -35.48 -19.56
N SER A 216 -2.42 -35.09 -19.14
CA SER A 216 -3.61 -35.95 -19.24
C SER A 216 -3.98 -36.30 -20.69
N ARG A 217 -3.68 -35.40 -21.66
CA ARG A 217 -3.94 -35.58 -23.09
C ARG A 217 -2.83 -36.27 -23.87
N ARG A 218 -1.64 -36.50 -23.30
CA ARG A 218 -0.60 -37.25 -24.02
C ARG A 218 -1.02 -38.71 -24.20
N SER A 219 -0.93 -39.19 -25.43
CA SER A 219 -1.29 -40.56 -25.77
C SER A 219 -0.27 -41.54 -25.16
N PRO A 220 -0.69 -42.73 -24.68
CA PRO A 220 0.24 -43.74 -24.16
C PRO A 220 1.29 -44.21 -25.18
N VAL A 221 0.98 -44.08 -26.48
CA VAL A 221 1.79 -44.62 -27.59
C VAL A 221 3.12 -43.87 -27.76
N ASP A 222 3.17 -42.57 -27.45
CA ASP A 222 4.41 -41.79 -27.53
C ASP A 222 5.41 -42.10 -26.39
N SER A 223 4.91 -42.66 -25.28
CA SER A 223 5.76 -43.01 -24.13
C SER A 223 6.51 -44.33 -24.33
N ILE A 224 6.07 -45.16 -25.28
CA ILE A 224 6.72 -46.45 -25.62
C ILE A 224 7.77 -46.27 -26.72
N ARG A 225 7.62 -45.28 -27.61
CA ARG A 225 8.59 -45.02 -28.70
C ARG A 225 9.89 -44.35 -28.27
N THR A 226 10.01 -43.97 -27.00
CA THR A 226 11.19 -43.26 -26.44
C THR A 226 11.92 -44.05 -25.36
N LEU A 227 11.51 -45.31 -25.11
CA LEU A 227 12.26 -46.31 -24.35
C LEU A 227 13.18 -47.10 -25.28
#